data_AF-A0A8S7IV72-F1
#
_entry.id   AF-A0A8S7IV72-F1
#
_cell.length_a   1.000
_cell.length_b   1.000
_cell.length_c   1.000
_cell.angle_alpha   90.00
_cell.angle_beta   90.00
_cell.angle_gamma   90.00
#
_symmetry.space_group_name_H-M   'P 1'
#
loop_
_entity.id
_entity.type
_entity.pdbx_description
1 polymer ?
#
loop_
_entity_poly.entity_id
_entity_poly.type
_entity_poly.pdbx_seq_one_letter_code
_entity_poly.pdbx_strand_id
1 'polypeptide(L)'
;MRHKNRFERYHATNRIDGLFEIDDGSGRSQDVDLRVCMNCLERLNYKGSIDKQRKREIFKSFSLNEFFSDYSTCFRHMPKGIYDKTNSGYVENWKEISKEIREKANYVCNDCGVNLSTAKNLCHVHHKNGIKYDNHHENLLVLCKDCHRKQPLHEGIFVTQAEMAIIQRLRSQQGLLKAESWNEIYDLTDPSVHGDINMMQHKGFQPPVPGLDLQNSEHEIIATVEAAWPGLKIAVNLTPAEVEGWRIYTVGELVKEIQTGAFTPAKL
;
A
#
# COMPACT_ATOMS: atom_id res chain seq x y z
N MET A 1 -22.95 -16.87 -10.14
CA MET A 1 -22.15 -17.48 -11.23
C MET A 1 -21.58 -18.83 -10.85
N ARG A 2 -20.88 -18.97 -9.72
CA ARG A 2 -20.44 -20.29 -9.18
C ARG A 2 -21.59 -21.24 -8.87
N HIS A 3 -22.57 -20.81 -8.07
CA HIS A 3 -23.80 -21.60 -7.80
C HIS A 3 -24.63 -21.95 -9.05
N LYS A 4 -24.36 -21.32 -10.19
CA LYS A 4 -25.03 -21.59 -11.47
C LYS A 4 -24.13 -22.37 -12.45
N ASN A 5 -22.97 -22.88 -12.01
CA ASN A 5 -21.96 -23.56 -12.85
C ASN A 5 -21.54 -22.76 -14.11
N ARG A 6 -21.49 -21.43 -14.02
CA ARG A 6 -21.07 -20.53 -15.11
C ARG A 6 -19.74 -19.82 -14.81
N PHE A 7 -18.96 -20.36 -13.89
CA PHE A 7 -17.70 -19.73 -13.46
C PHE A 7 -16.59 -19.85 -14.51
N GLU A 8 -16.56 -20.95 -15.26
CA GLU A 8 -15.59 -21.18 -16.36
C GLU A 8 -15.69 -20.18 -17.52
N ARG A 9 -16.68 -19.28 -17.51
CA ARG A 9 -16.81 -18.18 -18.48
C ARG A 9 -15.91 -16.99 -18.16
N TYR A 10 -15.27 -16.98 -16.99
CA TYR A 10 -14.37 -15.90 -16.59
C TYR A 10 -12.93 -16.27 -16.93
N HIS A 11 -12.30 -15.42 -17.72
CA HIS A 11 -10.88 -15.53 -18.04
C HIS A 11 -10.08 -14.66 -17.08
N ALA A 12 -9.04 -15.24 -16.47
CA ALA A 12 -8.07 -14.48 -15.70
C ALA A 12 -7.03 -13.86 -16.66
N THR A 13 -6.69 -12.60 -16.46
CA THR A 13 -5.64 -11.90 -17.21
C THR A 13 -4.65 -11.25 -16.24
N ASN A 14 -3.39 -11.16 -16.66
CA ASN A 14 -2.36 -10.40 -15.95
C ASN A 14 -2.10 -9.03 -16.61
N ARG A 15 -2.93 -8.63 -17.60
CA ARG A 15 -2.86 -7.31 -18.21
C ARG A 15 -3.25 -6.23 -17.20
N ILE A 16 -2.54 -5.12 -17.26
CA ILE A 16 -2.70 -3.94 -16.39
C ILE A 16 -2.89 -2.65 -17.19
N ASP A 17 -3.09 -2.79 -18.51
CA ASP A 17 -3.36 -1.69 -19.45
C ASP A 17 -4.83 -1.20 -19.41
N GLY A 18 -5.69 -1.88 -18.65
CA GLY A 18 -7.12 -1.57 -18.54
C GLY A 18 -7.97 -2.17 -19.66
N LEU A 19 -7.36 -2.95 -20.56
CA LEU A 19 -8.05 -3.59 -21.68
C LEU A 19 -8.30 -5.07 -21.38
N PHE A 20 -9.54 -5.48 -21.59
CA PHE A 20 -9.99 -6.84 -21.34
C PHE A 20 -10.64 -7.40 -22.59
N GLU A 21 -10.20 -8.60 -22.99
CA GLU A 21 -10.82 -9.32 -24.09
C GLU A 21 -12.20 -9.85 -23.65
N ILE A 22 -13.23 -9.45 -24.38
CA ILE A 22 -14.62 -9.88 -24.16
C ILE A 22 -15.10 -10.63 -25.40
N ASP A 23 -15.54 -11.88 -25.19
CA ASP A 23 -16.20 -12.71 -26.21
C ASP A 23 -17.73 -12.59 -26.07
N ASP A 24 -18.43 -12.42 -27.20
CA ASP A 24 -19.88 -12.24 -27.22
C ASP A 24 -20.68 -13.56 -27.32
N GLY A 25 -20.00 -14.71 -27.27
CA GLY A 25 -20.57 -16.05 -27.42
C GLY A 25 -20.92 -16.43 -28.86
N SER A 26 -20.70 -15.54 -29.83
CA SER A 26 -20.90 -15.77 -31.27
C SER A 26 -19.59 -15.96 -32.05
N GLY A 27 -18.47 -16.13 -31.33
CA GLY A 27 -17.13 -16.30 -31.90
C GLY A 27 -16.44 -14.99 -32.28
N ARG A 28 -16.91 -13.85 -31.75
CA ARG A 28 -16.27 -12.54 -31.90
C ARG A 28 -15.73 -12.11 -30.55
N SER A 29 -14.46 -11.71 -30.51
CA SER A 29 -13.83 -11.10 -29.34
C SER A 29 -13.30 -9.71 -29.64
N GLN A 30 -13.29 -8.84 -28.63
CA GLN A 30 -12.71 -7.50 -28.70
C GLN A 30 -12.11 -7.10 -27.35
N ASP A 31 -11.00 -6.36 -27.40
CA ASP A 31 -10.47 -5.63 -26.24
C ASP A 31 -11.34 -4.41 -25.91
N VAL A 32 -11.87 -4.38 -24.69
CA VAL A 32 -12.73 -3.30 -24.18
C VAL A 32 -12.06 -2.63 -22.97
N ASP A 33 -12.13 -1.30 -22.89
CA ASP A 33 -11.79 -0.55 -21.67
C ASP A 33 -12.83 -0.86 -20.59
N LEU A 34 -12.46 -1.73 -19.65
CA LEU A 34 -13.26 -2.00 -18.45
C LEU A 34 -12.58 -1.37 -17.24
N ARG A 35 -13.36 -0.56 -16.53
CA ARG A 35 -12.90 0.15 -15.35
C ARG A 35 -13.29 -0.56 -14.06
N VAL A 36 -12.58 -0.23 -13.00
CA VAL A 36 -12.89 -0.67 -11.65
C VAL A 36 -14.33 -0.30 -11.25
N CYS A 37 -15.02 -1.20 -10.56
CA CYS A 37 -16.36 -0.92 -10.05
C CYS A 37 -16.33 0.20 -9.00
N MET A 38 -17.21 1.22 -9.15
CA MET A 38 -17.31 2.33 -8.19
C MET A 38 -17.67 1.86 -6.77
N ASN A 39 -18.44 0.79 -6.63
CA ASN A 39 -18.77 0.22 -5.32
C ASN A 39 -17.56 -0.48 -4.68
N CYS A 40 -16.65 -1.05 -5.49
CA CYS A 40 -15.41 -1.64 -4.98
C CYS A 40 -14.46 -0.54 -4.47
N LEU A 41 -14.37 0.59 -5.19
CA LEU A 41 -13.63 1.76 -4.70
C LEU A 41 -14.16 2.20 -3.34
N GLU A 42 -15.47 2.46 -3.26
CA GLU A 42 -16.14 2.88 -2.03
C GLU A 42 -15.98 1.88 -0.89
N ARG A 43 -16.06 0.57 -1.17
CA ARG A 43 -15.89 -0.50 -0.18
C ARG A 43 -14.51 -0.50 0.46
N LEU A 44 -13.47 -0.08 -0.27
CA LEU A 44 -12.10 0.06 0.24
C LEU A 44 -11.81 1.47 0.75
N ASN A 45 -12.74 2.41 0.54
CA ASN A 45 -12.47 3.84 0.66
C ASN A 45 -11.15 4.24 -0.06
N TYR A 46 -10.89 3.65 -1.23
CA TYR A 46 -9.65 3.85 -1.96
C TYR A 46 -9.43 5.33 -2.24
N LYS A 47 -8.33 5.89 -1.71
CA LYS A 47 -8.01 7.33 -1.81
C LYS A 47 -9.15 8.25 -1.37
N GLY A 48 -9.99 7.85 -0.41
CA GLY A 48 -11.10 8.67 0.08
C GLY A 48 -12.35 8.62 -0.80
N SER A 49 -12.54 7.55 -1.58
CA SER A 49 -13.69 7.39 -2.47
C SER A 49 -15.05 7.19 -1.77
N ILE A 50 -15.13 7.32 -0.43
CA ILE A 50 -16.42 7.49 0.23
C ILE A 50 -17.06 8.83 -0.15
N ASP A 51 -16.26 9.87 -0.40
CA ASP A 51 -16.75 11.11 -0.95
C ASP A 51 -17.18 10.92 -2.42
N LYS A 52 -18.39 11.38 -2.75
CA LYS A 52 -19.01 11.12 -4.06
C LYS A 52 -18.30 11.84 -5.20
N GLN A 53 -17.80 13.05 -4.96
CA GLN A 53 -17.09 13.81 -5.98
C GLN A 53 -15.72 13.18 -6.24
N ARG A 54 -14.95 12.94 -5.17
CA ARG A 54 -13.64 12.31 -5.21
C ARG A 54 -13.68 10.91 -5.83
N LYS A 55 -14.71 10.10 -5.53
CA LYS A 55 -14.94 8.80 -6.18
C LYS A 55 -15.06 8.90 -7.70
N ARG A 56 -15.75 9.93 -8.21
CA ARG A 56 -15.90 10.14 -9.65
C ARG A 56 -14.59 10.54 -10.31
N GLU A 57 -13.78 11.34 -9.63
CA GLU A 57 -12.45 11.74 -10.09
C GLU A 57 -11.54 10.51 -10.15
N ILE A 58 -11.46 9.74 -9.06
CA ILE A 58 -10.67 8.50 -8.97
C ILE A 58 -11.10 7.49 -10.03
N PHE A 59 -12.39 7.28 -10.23
CA PHE A 59 -12.89 6.35 -11.27
C PHE A 59 -12.44 6.76 -12.68
N LYS A 60 -12.35 8.06 -12.97
CA LYS A 60 -11.90 8.56 -14.28
C LYS A 60 -10.39 8.42 -14.47
N SER A 61 -9.60 8.52 -13.41
CA SER A 61 -8.14 8.47 -13.45
C SER A 61 -7.56 7.18 -12.85
N PHE A 62 -8.37 6.12 -12.69
CA PHE A 62 -7.94 4.90 -12.03
C PHE A 62 -6.83 4.19 -12.81
N SER A 63 -5.73 3.85 -12.12
CA SER A 63 -4.60 3.11 -12.66
C SER A 63 -4.50 1.74 -11.97
N LEU A 64 -4.51 0.66 -12.75
CA LEU A 64 -4.28 -0.69 -12.23
C LEU A 64 -2.87 -0.82 -11.63
N ASN A 65 -1.86 -0.19 -12.24
CA ASN A 65 -0.49 -0.23 -11.73
C ASN A 65 -0.41 0.39 -10.34
N GLU A 66 -1.03 1.56 -10.17
CA GLU A 66 -1.05 2.27 -8.90
C GLU A 66 -1.80 1.46 -7.84
N PHE A 67 -3.00 0.95 -8.18
CA PHE A 67 -3.77 0.12 -7.27
C PHE A 67 -2.99 -1.14 -6.83
N PHE A 68 -2.33 -1.84 -7.75
CA PHE A 68 -1.52 -3.00 -7.40
C PHE A 68 -0.26 -2.63 -6.60
N SER A 69 0.28 -1.42 -6.79
CA SER A 69 1.39 -0.89 -5.99
C SER A 69 0.96 -0.66 -4.54
N ASP A 70 -0.17 0.02 -4.35
CA ASP A 70 -0.73 0.35 -3.04
C ASP A 70 -1.10 -0.91 -2.25
N TYR A 71 -1.68 -1.91 -2.91
CA TYR A 71 -2.14 -3.16 -2.29
C TYR A 71 -1.14 -4.31 -2.41
N SER A 72 0.10 -4.05 -2.85
CA SER A 72 1.10 -5.10 -3.11
C SER A 72 1.37 -6.01 -1.92
N THR A 73 1.27 -5.48 -0.70
CA THR A 73 1.45 -6.21 0.55
C THR A 73 0.29 -7.14 0.90
N CYS A 74 -0.88 -6.98 0.27
CA CYS A 74 -2.03 -7.86 0.44
C CYS A 74 -1.97 -9.12 -0.44
N PHE A 75 -1.12 -9.14 -1.48
CA PHE A 75 -1.07 -10.26 -2.41
C PHE A 75 -0.01 -11.30 -2.00
N ARG A 76 -0.44 -12.57 -1.85
CA ARG A 76 0.48 -13.70 -1.62
C ARG A 76 1.39 -13.97 -2.81
N HIS A 77 0.83 -13.83 -4.01
CA HIS A 77 1.52 -14.00 -5.28
C HIS A 77 1.13 -12.86 -6.19
N MET A 78 2.14 -12.19 -6.72
CA MET A 78 1.93 -11.09 -7.64
C MET A 78 1.84 -11.61 -9.08
N PRO A 79 0.99 -11.01 -9.94
CA PRO A 79 0.80 -11.49 -11.30
C PRO A 79 2.12 -11.48 -12.10
N LYS A 80 2.42 -12.60 -12.78
CA LYS A 80 3.58 -12.70 -13.69
C LYS A 80 3.42 -11.73 -14.85
N GLY A 81 4.50 -11.07 -15.27
CA GLY A 81 4.49 -10.07 -16.35
C GLY A 81 4.32 -8.61 -15.90
N ILE A 82 3.90 -8.35 -14.65
CA ILE A 82 3.89 -6.99 -14.09
C ILE A 82 5.32 -6.53 -13.74
N TYR A 83 6.15 -7.46 -13.24
CA TYR A 83 7.57 -7.20 -12.92
C TYR A 83 8.50 -7.18 -14.13
N ASP A 84 8.05 -7.77 -15.25
CA ASP A 84 8.91 -8.03 -16.43
C ASP A 84 8.92 -6.89 -17.45
N LYS A 85 8.28 -5.75 -17.15
CA LYS A 85 8.57 -4.53 -17.91
C LYS A 85 10.03 -4.21 -17.68
N THR A 86 10.86 -4.57 -18.66
CA THR A 86 12.27 -4.20 -18.71
C THR A 86 12.34 -2.72 -18.42
N ASN A 87 13.06 -2.39 -17.35
CA ASN A 87 13.24 -1.02 -16.89
C ASN A 87 14.16 -0.32 -17.90
N SER A 88 13.66 -0.09 -19.11
CA SER A 88 14.38 0.56 -20.19
C SER A 88 14.60 2.03 -19.83
N GLY A 89 15.75 2.57 -20.28
CA GLY A 89 16.11 3.97 -20.10
C GLY A 89 17.16 4.27 -19.03
N TYR A 90 17.66 3.27 -18.30
CA TYR A 90 18.86 3.44 -17.47
C TYR A 90 20.14 3.40 -18.31
N VAL A 91 21.16 4.12 -17.85
CA VAL A 91 22.53 4.01 -18.36
C VAL A 91 23.13 2.64 -18.00
N GLU A 92 24.09 2.16 -18.78
CA GLU A 92 24.69 0.83 -18.60
C GLU A 92 25.29 0.63 -17.20
N ASN A 93 25.89 1.68 -16.62
CA ASN A 93 26.52 1.66 -15.29
C ASN A 93 25.59 2.07 -14.14
N TRP A 94 24.26 1.98 -14.32
CA TRP A 94 23.30 2.37 -13.28
C TRP A 94 23.45 1.59 -11.98
N LYS A 95 23.85 0.30 -12.05
CA LYS A 95 24.06 -0.53 -10.85
C LYS A 95 25.15 0.06 -9.95
N GLU A 96 26.23 0.55 -10.55
CA GLU A 96 27.35 1.18 -9.86
C GLU A 96 26.95 2.54 -9.29
N ILE A 97 26.33 3.40 -10.11
CA ILE A 97 25.83 4.72 -9.69
C ILE A 97 24.86 4.58 -8.50
N SER A 98 23.87 3.69 -8.62
CA SER A 98 22.88 3.45 -7.57
C SER A 98 23.51 2.91 -6.28
N LYS A 99 24.54 2.06 -6.39
CA LYS A 99 25.28 1.57 -5.23
C LYS A 99 26.04 2.70 -4.52
N GLU A 100 26.80 3.50 -5.27
CA GLU A 100 27.59 4.60 -4.72
C GLU A 100 26.72 5.62 -3.99
N ILE A 101 25.57 5.99 -4.56
CA ILE A 101 24.65 6.95 -3.96
C ILE A 101 24.07 6.42 -2.65
N ARG A 102 23.67 5.15 -2.61
CA ARG A 102 23.16 4.52 -1.37
C ARG A 102 24.23 4.40 -0.30
N GLU A 103 25.47 4.11 -0.69
CA GLU A 103 26.62 4.07 0.22
C GLU A 103 26.92 5.47 0.79
N LYS A 104 26.94 6.51 -0.05
CA LYS A 104 27.12 7.91 0.39
C LYS A 104 26.03 8.36 1.38
N ALA A 105 24.79 7.89 1.19
CA ALA A 105 23.68 8.17 2.11
C ALA A 105 23.64 7.24 3.34
N ASN A 106 24.62 6.34 3.53
CA ASN A 106 24.62 5.32 4.59
C ASN A 106 23.35 4.45 4.62
N TYR A 107 22.72 4.24 3.45
CA TYR A 107 21.44 3.57 3.30
C TYR A 107 20.30 4.19 4.14
N VAL A 108 20.38 5.48 4.46
CA VAL A 108 19.32 6.21 5.18
C VAL A 108 18.31 6.73 4.17
N CYS A 109 17.04 6.42 4.38
CA CYS A 109 15.95 6.97 3.59
C CYS A 109 15.85 8.49 3.77
N ASN A 110 15.87 9.24 2.68
CA ASN A 110 15.73 10.70 2.68
C ASN A 110 14.35 11.19 3.11
N ASP A 111 13.34 10.31 3.08
CA ASP A 111 11.95 10.64 3.37
C ASP A 111 11.59 10.32 4.83
N CYS A 112 11.58 9.04 5.21
CA CYS A 112 11.25 8.64 6.59
C CYS A 112 12.45 8.47 7.54
N GLY A 113 13.69 8.69 7.08
CA GLY A 113 14.88 8.59 7.93
C GLY A 113 15.33 7.17 8.31
N VAL A 114 14.60 6.12 7.91
CA VAL A 114 14.98 4.74 8.27
C VAL A 114 16.32 4.33 7.66
N ASN A 115 17.23 3.85 8.50
CA ASN A 115 18.48 3.25 8.07
C ASN A 115 18.26 1.79 7.66
N LEU A 116 18.61 1.45 6.41
CA LEU A 116 18.46 0.13 5.81
C LEU A 116 19.80 -0.58 5.59
N SER A 117 20.85 -0.21 6.32
CA SER A 117 22.20 -0.80 6.17
C SER A 117 22.22 -2.32 6.40
N THR A 118 21.30 -2.85 7.19
CA THR A 118 21.08 -4.30 7.44
C THR A 118 20.10 -4.96 6.45
N ALA A 119 19.44 -4.17 5.60
CA ALA A 119 18.46 -4.61 4.60
C ALA A 119 18.65 -3.84 3.28
N LYS A 120 19.89 -3.81 2.76
CA LYS A 120 20.31 -2.95 1.63
C LYS A 120 19.50 -3.15 0.36
N ASN A 121 18.89 -4.32 0.17
CA ASN A 121 18.01 -4.62 -0.96
C ASN A 121 16.68 -3.84 -0.91
N LEU A 122 16.31 -3.27 0.24
CA LEU A 122 15.12 -2.43 0.42
C LEU A 122 15.42 -0.94 0.34
N CYS A 123 16.68 -0.58 0.06
CA CYS A 123 17.14 0.78 -0.14
C CYS A 123 17.30 1.03 -1.65
N HIS A 124 16.48 1.91 -2.20
CA HIS A 124 16.39 2.22 -3.62
C HIS A 124 16.89 3.64 -3.90
N VAL A 125 17.17 3.94 -5.18
CA VAL A 125 17.39 5.30 -5.66
C VAL A 125 16.22 5.71 -6.54
N HIS A 126 15.72 6.92 -6.32
CA HIS A 126 14.61 7.54 -7.01
C HIS A 126 15.09 8.77 -7.81
N HIS A 127 14.74 8.83 -9.10
CA HIS A 127 14.92 10.01 -9.95
C HIS A 127 13.76 10.98 -9.73
N LYS A 128 14.03 12.16 -9.15
CA LYS A 128 13.01 13.17 -8.79
C LYS A 128 12.19 13.63 -9.99
N ASN A 129 12.85 13.81 -11.15
CA ASN A 129 12.19 14.24 -12.39
C ASN A 129 11.61 13.07 -13.21
N GLY A 130 11.74 11.82 -12.76
CA GLY A 130 11.31 10.63 -13.50
C GLY A 130 12.18 10.27 -14.72
N ILE A 131 13.23 11.04 -15.01
CA ILE A 131 14.12 10.83 -16.16
C ILE A 131 15.26 9.90 -15.74
N LYS A 132 15.16 8.61 -16.11
CA LYS A 132 16.07 7.53 -15.68
C LYS A 132 17.55 7.69 -16.10
N TYR A 133 17.84 8.54 -17.08
CA TYR A 133 19.20 8.83 -17.52
C TYR A 133 19.80 10.10 -16.89
N ASP A 134 18.98 10.90 -16.20
CA ASP A 134 19.45 12.10 -15.50
C ASP A 134 20.03 11.72 -14.13
N ASN A 135 21.33 11.44 -14.12
CA ASN A 135 22.03 10.97 -12.94
C ASN A 135 22.73 12.07 -12.13
N HIS A 136 22.33 13.34 -12.29
CA HIS A 136 22.84 14.41 -11.45
C HIS A 136 22.49 14.14 -9.98
N HIS A 137 23.43 14.36 -9.07
CA HIS A 137 23.26 13.99 -7.66
C HIS A 137 22.05 14.68 -7.02
N GLU A 138 21.78 15.93 -7.39
CA GLU A 138 20.61 16.70 -6.97
C GLU A 138 19.28 16.13 -7.45
N ASN A 139 19.27 15.31 -8.51
CA ASN A 139 18.09 14.64 -9.05
C ASN A 139 17.83 13.27 -8.40
N LEU A 140 18.75 12.76 -7.58
CA LEU A 140 18.68 11.41 -7.02
C LEU A 140 18.36 11.45 -5.52
N LEU A 141 17.40 10.63 -5.10
CA LEU A 141 17.04 10.42 -3.69
C LEU A 141 17.24 8.97 -3.30
N VAL A 142 17.77 8.73 -2.10
CA VAL A 142 17.83 7.42 -1.48
C VAL A 142 16.56 7.21 -0.67
N LEU A 143 15.75 6.21 -1.02
CA LEU A 143 14.48 5.94 -0.36
C LEU A 143 14.39 4.48 0.09
N CYS A 144 13.67 4.22 1.18
CA CYS A 144 13.20 2.87 1.45
C CYS A 144 12.17 2.46 0.38
N LYS A 145 12.02 1.17 0.11
CA LYS A 145 11.12 0.66 -0.93
C LYS A 145 9.66 1.12 -0.74
N ASP A 146 9.22 1.27 0.51
CA ASP A 146 7.90 1.79 0.88
C ASP A 146 7.74 3.28 0.55
N CYS A 147 8.66 4.15 0.96
CA CYS A 147 8.65 5.57 0.58
C CYS A 147 8.77 5.74 -0.93
N HIS A 148 9.56 4.89 -1.61
CA HIS A 148 9.72 4.96 -3.05
C HIS A 148 8.43 4.66 -3.81
N ARG A 149 7.66 3.61 -3.42
CA ARG A 149 6.36 3.33 -4.08
C ARG A 149 5.32 4.44 -3.89
N LYS A 150 5.48 5.29 -2.87
CA LYS A 150 4.61 6.44 -2.58
C LYS A 150 5.01 7.71 -3.33
N GLN A 151 6.16 7.73 -4.00
CA GLN A 151 6.59 8.90 -4.78
C GLN A 151 5.71 9.09 -6.04
N PRO A 152 5.44 10.34 -6.44
CA PRO A 152 4.71 10.62 -7.66
C PRO A 152 5.46 10.07 -8.88
N LEU A 153 4.73 9.63 -9.91
CA LEU A 153 5.30 9.14 -11.17
C LEU A 153 6.14 7.84 -11.06
N HIS A 154 6.08 7.13 -9.93
CA HIS A 154 6.72 5.81 -9.76
C HIS A 154 5.69 4.70 -9.56
N GLU A 155 4.96 4.42 -10.64
CA GLU A 155 4.10 3.24 -10.72
C GLU A 155 4.96 1.97 -10.89
N GLY A 156 4.55 0.86 -10.27
CA GLY A 156 5.18 -0.45 -10.47
C GLY A 156 6.29 -0.82 -9.48
N ILE A 157 6.42 -0.09 -8.38
CA ILE A 157 7.26 -0.51 -7.25
C ILE A 157 6.41 -1.28 -6.25
N PHE A 158 6.55 -2.60 -6.24
CA PHE A 158 5.77 -3.45 -5.35
C PHE A 158 6.56 -3.81 -4.11
N VAL A 159 5.91 -3.73 -2.95
CA VAL A 159 6.46 -4.16 -1.65
C VAL A 159 5.71 -5.41 -1.23
N THR A 160 6.43 -6.50 -0.97
CA THR A 160 5.80 -7.70 -0.40
C THR A 160 5.55 -7.50 1.09
N GLN A 161 4.62 -8.27 1.66
CA GLN A 161 4.34 -8.24 3.10
C GLN A 161 5.60 -8.45 3.96
N ALA A 162 6.47 -9.37 3.58
CA ALA A 162 7.72 -9.64 4.30
C ALA A 162 8.70 -8.45 4.25
N GLU A 163 8.79 -7.78 3.10
CA GLU A 163 9.61 -6.58 2.95
C GLU A 163 9.06 -5.42 3.79
N MET A 164 7.74 -5.24 3.79
CA MET A 164 7.09 -4.21 4.61
C MET A 164 7.31 -4.46 6.11
N ALA A 165 7.17 -5.71 6.56
CA ALA A 165 7.46 -6.09 7.95
C ALA A 165 8.91 -5.78 8.36
N ILE A 166 9.89 -5.98 7.46
CA ILE A 166 11.28 -5.59 7.72
C ILE A 166 11.40 -4.07 7.86
N ILE A 167 10.77 -3.28 6.98
CA ILE A 167 10.81 -1.81 7.03
C ILE A 167 10.19 -1.30 8.33
N GLN A 168 9.00 -1.78 8.70
CA GLN A 168 8.32 -1.37 9.93
C GLN A 168 9.12 -1.74 11.18
N ARG A 169 9.72 -2.94 11.22
CA ARG A 169 10.61 -3.34 12.31
C ARG A 169 11.82 -2.41 12.44
N LEU A 170 12.45 -2.04 11.32
CA LEU A 170 13.59 -1.11 11.33
C LEU A 170 13.18 0.29 11.79
N ARG A 171 12.02 0.79 11.33
CA ARG A 171 11.45 2.08 11.80
C ARG A 171 11.19 2.05 13.30
N SER A 172 10.59 0.97 13.80
CA SER A 172 10.31 0.78 15.23
C SER A 172 11.60 0.78 16.08
N GLN A 173 12.58 -0.06 15.72
CA GLN A 173 13.87 -0.14 16.42
C GLN A 173 14.65 1.17 16.43
N GLN A 174 14.44 2.03 15.43
CA GLN A 174 15.08 3.34 15.31
C GLN A 174 14.23 4.48 15.90
N GLY A 175 13.07 4.17 16.50
CA GLY A 175 12.19 5.16 17.12
C GLY A 175 11.49 6.11 16.13
N LEU A 176 11.36 5.69 14.86
CA LEU A 176 10.81 6.49 13.75
C LEU A 176 9.30 6.34 13.57
N LEU A 177 8.64 5.45 14.32
CA LEU A 177 7.18 5.28 14.28
C LEU A 177 6.49 6.27 15.22
N LYS A 178 6.74 7.55 15.00
CA LYS A 178 6.11 8.66 15.73
C LYS A 178 5.56 9.62 14.72
N ALA A 179 4.25 9.83 14.76
CA ALA A 179 3.56 10.76 13.88
C ALA A 179 2.91 11.85 14.73
N GLU A 180 3.16 13.11 14.36
CA GLU A 180 2.53 14.29 14.97
C GLU A 180 1.40 14.84 14.10
N SER A 181 1.26 14.32 12.88
CA SER A 181 0.26 14.76 11.91
C SER A 181 -0.37 13.59 11.15
N TRP A 182 -1.54 13.82 10.54
CA TRP A 182 -2.16 12.83 9.66
C TRP A 182 -1.31 12.49 8.44
N ASN A 183 -0.54 13.44 7.92
CA ASN A 183 0.33 13.19 6.76
C ASN A 183 1.41 12.17 7.13
N GLU A 184 2.06 12.35 8.29
CA GLU A 184 3.06 11.38 8.78
C GLU A 184 2.47 10.00 9.03
N ILE A 185 1.20 9.89 9.43
CA ILE A 185 0.52 8.59 9.52
C ILE A 185 0.49 7.91 8.15
N TYR A 186 0.10 8.61 7.09
CA TYR A 186 0.07 8.05 5.74
C TYR A 186 1.49 7.69 5.23
N ASP A 187 2.50 8.46 5.63
CA ASP A 187 3.90 8.19 5.27
C ASP A 187 4.45 6.94 5.98
N LEU A 188 4.05 6.70 7.24
CA LEU A 188 4.53 5.60 8.07
C LEU A 188 3.71 4.31 7.99
N THR A 189 2.51 4.37 7.42
CA THR A 189 1.62 3.21 7.28
C THR A 189 1.54 2.68 5.85
N ASP A 190 1.25 1.39 5.72
CA ASP A 190 1.03 0.74 4.43
C ASP A 190 -0.17 1.37 3.66
N PRO A 191 -0.03 1.72 2.37
CA PRO A 191 -1.11 2.30 1.56
C PRO A 191 -2.40 1.49 1.54
N SER A 192 -2.33 0.16 1.67
CA SER A 192 -3.52 -0.69 1.66
C SER A 192 -4.47 -0.39 2.83
N VAL A 193 -3.97 0.08 3.97
CA VAL A 193 -4.80 0.44 5.14
C VAL A 193 -5.26 1.90 5.14
N HIS A 194 -4.83 2.71 4.16
CA HIS A 194 -5.15 4.15 4.12
C HIS A 194 -6.64 4.42 3.99
N GLY A 195 -7.40 3.51 3.39
CA GLY A 195 -8.86 3.59 3.32
C GLY A 195 -9.52 3.60 4.70
N ASP A 196 -9.08 2.70 5.59
CA ASP A 196 -9.56 2.61 6.97
C ASP A 196 -9.12 3.81 7.81
N ILE A 197 -7.85 4.22 7.68
CA ILE A 197 -7.30 5.41 8.35
C ILE A 197 -8.05 6.67 7.92
N ASN A 198 -8.28 6.85 6.61
CA ASN A 198 -9.03 7.98 6.07
C ASN A 198 -10.49 8.01 6.54
N MET A 199 -11.12 6.84 6.70
CA MET A 199 -12.46 6.77 7.28
C MET A 199 -12.49 7.34 8.70
N MET A 200 -11.53 6.94 9.53
CA MET A 200 -11.43 7.41 10.92
C MET A 200 -11.14 8.92 10.98
N GLN A 201 -10.26 9.41 10.11
CA GLN A 201 -10.02 10.85 9.95
C GLN A 201 -11.31 11.61 9.61
N HIS A 202 -12.05 11.14 8.61
CA HIS A 202 -13.30 11.76 8.18
C HIS A 202 -14.40 11.73 9.27
N LYS A 203 -14.36 10.74 10.17
CA LYS A 203 -15.25 10.66 11.34
C LYS A 203 -14.81 11.52 12.52
N GLY A 204 -13.68 12.23 12.42
CA GLY A 204 -13.19 13.15 13.46
C GLY A 204 -12.46 12.46 14.62
N PHE A 205 -11.99 11.23 14.43
CA PHE A 205 -11.13 10.57 15.42
C PHE A 205 -9.73 11.19 15.44
N GLN A 206 -8.95 10.87 16.47
CA GLN A 206 -7.54 11.24 16.54
C GLN A 206 -6.69 10.36 15.60
N PRO A 207 -5.50 10.82 15.18
CA PRO A 207 -4.55 9.99 14.44
C PRO A 207 -4.27 8.66 15.16
N PRO A 208 -4.15 7.53 14.42
CA PRO A 208 -3.76 6.26 15.02
C PRO A 208 -2.30 6.28 15.49
N VAL A 209 -1.93 5.32 16.33
CA VAL A 209 -0.53 4.98 16.61
C VAL A 209 -0.06 3.96 15.56
N PRO A 210 0.95 4.28 14.74
CA PRO A 210 1.48 3.34 13.74
C PRO A 210 2.37 2.28 14.39
N GLY A 211 2.26 1.03 13.93
CA GLY A 211 3.13 -0.08 14.36
C GLY A 211 3.10 -0.35 15.86
N LEU A 212 1.93 -0.29 16.48
CA LEU A 212 1.78 -0.52 17.93
C LEU A 212 1.94 -2.01 18.27
N ASP A 213 2.78 -2.30 19.24
CA ASP A 213 2.88 -3.64 19.83
C ASP A 213 1.71 -3.89 20.79
N LEU A 214 0.91 -4.90 20.48
CA LEU A 214 -0.19 -5.39 21.32
C LEU A 214 0.31 -6.55 22.17
N GLN A 215 0.12 -6.44 23.48
CA GLN A 215 0.65 -7.39 24.46
C GLN A 215 -0.45 -8.18 25.18
N ASN A 216 -0.14 -9.40 25.60
CA ASN A 216 -0.98 -10.17 26.53
C ASN A 216 -0.77 -9.72 27.98
N SER A 217 -1.46 -10.38 28.93
CA SER A 217 -1.34 -10.13 30.37
C SER A 217 0.07 -10.38 30.93
N GLU A 218 0.91 -11.15 30.23
CA GLU A 218 2.29 -11.47 30.59
C GLU A 218 3.31 -10.49 29.97
N HIS A 219 2.84 -9.43 29.31
CA HIS A 219 3.64 -8.44 28.57
C HIS A 219 4.37 -9.00 27.33
N GLU A 220 3.96 -10.16 26.83
CA GLU A 220 4.47 -10.71 25.58
C GLU A 220 3.80 -10.03 24.39
N ILE A 221 4.58 -9.65 23.38
CA ILE A 221 4.06 -9.04 22.15
C ILE A 221 3.38 -10.13 21.31
N ILE A 222 2.06 -10.03 21.16
CA ILE A 222 1.25 -10.96 20.36
C ILE A 222 1.20 -10.50 18.90
N ALA A 223 1.08 -9.20 18.67
CA ALA A 223 1.04 -8.63 17.32
C ALA A 223 1.54 -7.19 17.31
N THR A 224 2.31 -6.83 16.28
CA THR A 224 2.58 -5.42 15.92
C THR A 224 1.59 -5.03 14.83
N VAL A 225 0.65 -4.13 15.14
CA VAL A 225 -0.44 -3.75 14.23
C VAL A 225 -0.11 -2.47 13.46
N GLU A 226 -0.56 -2.39 12.20
CA GLU A 226 -0.20 -1.31 11.28
C GLU A 226 -0.65 0.07 11.77
N ALA A 227 -1.91 0.20 12.23
CA ALA A 227 -2.46 1.42 12.80
C ALA A 227 -3.46 1.08 13.93
N ALA A 228 -3.30 1.70 15.09
CA ALA A 228 -4.13 1.43 16.27
C ALA A 228 -4.73 2.70 16.89
N TRP A 229 -5.91 2.57 17.49
CA TRP A 229 -6.50 3.58 18.37
C TRP A 229 -6.62 3.00 19.78
N PRO A 230 -5.58 3.14 20.64
CA PRO A 230 -5.53 2.45 21.94
C PRO A 230 -6.69 2.76 22.87
N GLY A 231 -7.15 4.01 22.89
CA GLY A 231 -8.31 4.42 23.71
C GLY A 231 -9.63 3.77 23.29
N LEU A 232 -9.71 3.26 22.05
CA LEU A 232 -10.88 2.55 21.53
C LEU A 232 -10.69 1.04 21.48
N LYS A 233 -9.48 0.54 21.78
CA LYS A 233 -9.07 -0.87 21.63
C LYS A 233 -9.37 -1.44 20.24
N ILE A 234 -9.16 -0.63 19.20
CA ILE A 234 -9.28 -1.04 17.81
C ILE A 234 -7.95 -0.89 17.07
N ALA A 235 -7.71 -1.76 16.10
CA ALA A 235 -6.56 -1.65 15.21
C ALA A 235 -6.90 -2.12 13.79
N VAL A 236 -6.11 -1.69 12.82
CA VAL A 236 -6.12 -2.19 11.44
C VAL A 236 -4.79 -2.86 11.18
N ASN A 237 -4.81 -4.02 10.54
CA ASN A 237 -3.63 -4.80 10.22
C ASN A 237 -3.74 -5.47 8.83
N LEU A 238 -2.59 -5.83 8.24
CA LEU A 238 -2.56 -6.50 6.94
C LEU A 238 -3.10 -7.94 7.01
N THR A 239 -2.84 -8.64 8.11
CA THR A 239 -3.30 -10.00 8.37
C THR A 239 -4.19 -10.06 9.59
N PRO A 240 -5.14 -11.00 9.64
CA PRO A 240 -5.89 -11.27 10.86
C PRO A 240 -4.95 -11.49 12.04
N ALA A 241 -5.30 -10.90 13.17
CA ALA A 241 -4.64 -11.13 14.45
C ALA A 241 -5.72 -11.14 15.54
N GLU A 242 -5.55 -12.01 16.53
CA GLU A 242 -6.43 -12.11 17.68
C GLU A 242 -5.65 -11.72 18.92
N VAL A 243 -6.06 -10.63 19.56
CA VAL A 243 -5.48 -10.15 20.81
C VAL A 243 -6.62 -9.86 21.77
N GLU A 244 -6.53 -10.39 22.99
CA GLU A 244 -7.57 -10.23 23.99
C GLU A 244 -7.89 -8.74 24.24
N GLY A 245 -9.18 -8.41 24.24
CA GLY A 245 -9.66 -7.05 24.45
C GLY A 245 -9.46 -6.08 23.28
N TRP A 246 -8.91 -6.54 22.15
CA TRP A 246 -8.75 -5.73 20.93
C TRP A 246 -9.67 -6.22 19.80
N ARG A 247 -10.23 -5.25 19.07
CA ARG A 247 -10.90 -5.51 17.79
C ARG A 247 -9.96 -5.14 16.65
N ILE A 248 -9.46 -6.15 15.95
CA ILE A 248 -8.48 -5.97 14.87
C ILE A 248 -9.15 -6.21 13.53
N TYR A 249 -9.11 -5.20 12.67
CA TYR A 249 -9.67 -5.21 11.33
C TYR A 249 -8.60 -5.51 10.30
N THR A 250 -8.94 -6.27 9.27
CA THR A 250 -8.14 -6.33 8.05
C THR A 250 -8.55 -5.24 7.06
N VAL A 251 -7.79 -5.09 5.99
CA VAL A 251 -7.93 -4.03 4.98
C VAL A 251 -9.39 -3.85 4.53
N GLY A 252 -9.92 -2.65 4.76
CA GLY A 252 -11.26 -2.21 4.44
C GLY A 252 -12.37 -2.70 5.39
N GLU A 253 -12.10 -3.59 6.35
CA GLU A 253 -13.17 -4.09 7.23
C GLU A 253 -13.73 -3.00 8.15
N LEU A 254 -12.88 -2.07 8.61
CA LEU A 254 -13.31 -0.94 9.42
C LEU A 254 -14.19 0.02 8.60
N VAL A 255 -13.82 0.28 7.34
CA VAL A 255 -14.67 1.03 6.38
C VAL A 255 -16.07 0.43 6.32
N LYS A 256 -16.15 -0.90 6.11
CA LYS A 256 -17.42 -1.62 5.99
C LYS A 256 -18.27 -1.47 7.24
N GLU A 257 -17.70 -1.68 8.42
CA GLU A 257 -18.48 -1.60 9.66
C GLU A 257 -19.02 -0.21 9.96
N ILE A 258 -18.22 0.82 9.67
CA ILE A 258 -18.66 2.21 9.83
C ILE A 258 -19.79 2.51 8.84
N GLN A 259 -19.71 2.04 7.60
CA GLN A 259 -20.78 2.21 6.60
C GLN A 259 -22.07 1.48 6.97
N THR A 260 -21.99 0.29 7.58
CA THR A 260 -23.18 -0.47 8.00
C THR A 260 -23.72 -0.04 9.37
N GLY A 261 -23.08 0.92 10.04
CA GLY A 261 -23.45 1.34 11.40
C GLY A 261 -23.16 0.28 12.48
N ALA A 262 -22.39 -0.76 12.15
CA ALA A 262 -21.99 -1.82 13.08
C ALA A 262 -20.78 -1.42 13.94
N PHE A 263 -20.12 -0.31 13.58
CA PHE A 263 -19.04 0.26 14.37
C PHE A 263 -19.60 0.95 15.61
N THR A 264 -19.37 0.33 16.77
CA THR A 264 -19.61 0.91 18.08
C THR A 264 -18.25 1.18 18.73
N PRO A 265 -17.83 2.45 18.90
CA PRO A 265 -16.66 2.72 19.72
C PRO A 265 -16.95 2.18 21.12
N ALA A 266 -16.03 1.38 21.67
CA ALA A 266 -16.15 0.95 23.06
C ALA A 266 -16.38 2.20 23.92
N LYS A 267 -17.43 2.20 24.75
CA LYS A 267 -17.63 3.30 25.70
C LYS A 267 -16.38 3.34 26.58
N LEU A 268 -15.68 4.48 26.54
CA LEU A 268 -14.64 4.84 27.50
C LEU A 268 -15.19 4.75 28.93
#